data_AF-A0A2A9NDM0-F1
#
_entry.id   AF-A0A2A9NDM0-F1
#
_cell.length_a   1.000
_cell.length_b   1.000
_cell.length_c   1.000
_cell.angle_alpha   90.00
_cell.angle_beta   90.00
_cell.angle_gamma   90.00
#
_symmetry.space_group_name_H-M   'P 1'
#
loop_
_entity.id
_entity.type
_entity.pdbx_description
1 polymer ?
#
loop_
_entity_poly.entity_id
_entity_poly.type
_entity_poly.pdbx_seq_one_letter_code
_entity_poly.pdbx_strand_id
1 'polypeptide(L)'
;MNEFPGVRTFVQKLKLAVMNAHDNIIASRVKQIRSANRKWQKEPFVVGDLVYISGKNISVPKGLARKLVPKYLGPYRILKDFSNHFFQVDIPVSFKAR
;
A
#
# COMPACT_ATOMS: atom_id res chain seq x y z
N MET A 1 56.25 -5.98 8.24
CA MET A 1 54.81 -5.76 8.47
C MET A 1 53.97 -6.51 7.42
N ASN A 2 54.02 -7.84 7.40
CA ASN A 2 53.24 -8.63 6.44
C ASN A 2 52.81 -9.94 7.10
N GLU A 3 52.09 -9.83 8.22
CA GLU A 3 52.12 -10.89 9.23
C GLU A 3 51.19 -12.08 8.90
N PHE A 4 50.05 -11.91 8.21
CA PHE A 4 49.18 -13.05 7.85
C PHE A 4 48.37 -12.82 6.56
N PRO A 5 48.83 -13.32 5.38
CA PRO A 5 48.12 -13.15 4.11
C PRO A 5 46.74 -13.84 4.08
N GLY A 6 46.60 -14.97 4.79
CA GLY A 6 45.33 -15.68 4.92
C GLY A 6 44.23 -14.84 5.58
N VAL A 7 44.55 -14.18 6.70
CA VAL A 7 43.62 -13.30 7.43
C VAL A 7 43.16 -12.14 6.55
N ARG A 8 44.07 -11.53 5.79
CA ARG A 8 43.73 -10.44 4.86
C ARG A 8 42.73 -10.89 3.80
N THR A 9 42.96 -12.05 3.17
CA THR A 9 42.03 -12.58 2.16
C THR A 9 40.66 -12.91 2.74
N PHE A 10 40.61 -13.41 3.98
CA PHE A 10 39.36 -13.68 4.69
C PHE A 10 38.59 -12.38 4.95
N VAL A 11 39.25 -11.35 5.49
CA VAL A 11 38.63 -10.03 5.75
C VAL A 11 38.15 -9.39 4.45
N GLN A 12 38.91 -9.50 3.35
CA GLN A 12 38.50 -9.01 2.03
C GLN A 12 37.25 -9.72 1.51
N LYS A 13 37.19 -11.06 1.63
CA LYS A 13 36.00 -11.84 1.25
C LYS A 13 34.79 -11.47 2.09
N LEU A 14 34.97 -11.28 3.40
CA LEU A 14 33.89 -10.86 4.29
C LEU A 14 33.36 -9.47 3.91
N LYS A 15 34.26 -8.51 3.66
CA LYS A 15 33.88 -7.17 3.18
C LYS A 15 33.11 -7.25 1.87
N LEU A 16 33.58 -8.06 0.91
CA LEU A 16 32.90 -8.26 -0.36
C LEU A 16 31.52 -8.89 -0.18
N ALA A 17 31.38 -9.88 0.69
CA ALA A 17 30.10 -10.52 0.99
C ALA A 17 29.08 -9.52 1.56
N VAL A 18 29.51 -8.63 2.46
CA VAL A 18 28.66 -7.58 3.02
C VAL A 18 28.23 -6.57 1.95
N MET A 19 29.17 -6.12 1.10
CA MET A 19 28.85 -5.20 -0.01
C MET A 19 27.86 -5.84 -0.98
N ASN A 20 28.09 -7.10 -1.37
CA ASN A 20 27.19 -7.84 -2.25
C ASN A 20 25.80 -8.03 -1.62
N ALA A 21 25.73 -8.33 -0.33
CA ALA A 21 24.46 -8.48 0.38
C ALA A 21 23.65 -7.17 0.34
N HIS A 22 24.33 -6.04 0.57
CA HIS A 22 23.72 -4.72 0.51
C HIS A 22 23.17 -4.41 -0.90
N ASP A 23 23.97 -4.63 -1.94
CA ASP A 23 23.57 -4.37 -3.32
C ASP A 23 22.40 -5.28 -3.74
N ASN A 24 22.41 -6.54 -3.28
CA ASN A 24 21.31 -7.47 -3.52
C ASN A 24 20.00 -7.02 -2.85
N ILE A 25 20.08 -6.44 -1.64
CA ILE A 25 18.89 -5.89 -0.96
C ILE A 25 18.33 -4.71 -1.76
N ILE A 26 19.19 -3.79 -2.23
CA ILE A 26 18.77 -2.65 -3.05
C ILE A 26 18.13 -3.14 -4.36
N ALA A 27 18.81 -4.03 -5.08
CA ALA A 27 18.31 -4.57 -6.34
C ALA A 27 16.98 -5.31 -6.17
N SER A 28 16.83 -6.07 -5.08
CA SER A 28 15.58 -6.76 -4.74
C SER A 28 14.46 -5.77 -4.45
N ARG A 29 14.73 -4.69 -3.71
CA ARG A 29 13.75 -3.63 -3.43
C ARG A 29 13.26 -2.96 -4.71
N VAL A 30 14.16 -2.61 -5.63
CA VAL A 30 13.79 -1.99 -6.91
C VAL A 30 12.91 -2.94 -7.74
N LYS A 31 13.24 -4.23 -7.79
CA LYS A 31 12.43 -5.25 -8.48
C LYS A 31 11.04 -5.38 -7.86
N GLN A 32 10.95 -5.40 -6.52
CA GLN A 32 9.68 -5.46 -5.79
C GLN A 32 8.82 -4.23 -6.08
N ILE A 33 9.39 -3.02 -5.99
CA ILE A 33 8.68 -1.76 -6.30
C ILE A 33 8.17 -1.78 -7.74
N ARG A 34 9.01 -2.17 -8.71
CA ARG A 34 8.59 -2.27 -10.12
C ARG A 34 7.46 -3.27 -10.31
N SER A 35 7.54 -4.43 -9.66
CA SER A 35 6.50 -5.47 -9.74
C SER A 35 5.19 -5.01 -9.12
N ALA A 36 5.25 -4.39 -7.93
CA ALA A 36 4.09 -3.83 -7.24
C ALA A 36 3.43 -2.71 -8.07
N ASN A 37 4.24 -1.81 -8.62
CA ASN A 37 3.75 -0.68 -9.42
C ASN A 37 3.30 -1.09 -10.83
N ARG A 38 3.65 -2.29 -11.33
CA ARG A 38 3.31 -2.73 -12.69
C ARG A 38 1.81 -2.74 -12.96
N LYS A 39 1.00 -3.08 -11.95
CA LYS A 39 -0.47 -3.12 -12.04
C LYS A 39 -1.14 -1.89 -11.41
N TRP A 40 -0.35 -0.99 -10.83
CA TRP A 40 -0.91 0.17 -10.15
C TRP A 40 -1.35 1.19 -11.21
N GLN A 41 -2.61 1.57 -11.17
CA GLN A 41 -3.22 2.54 -12.06
C GLN A 41 -3.61 3.76 -11.23
N LYS A 42 -3.30 4.97 -11.72
CA LYS A 42 -3.78 6.20 -11.09
C LYS A 42 -5.30 6.22 -11.14
N GLU A 43 -5.93 6.49 -10.01
CA GLU A 43 -7.39 6.63 -9.97
C GLU A 43 -7.79 7.99 -10.57
N PRO A 44 -8.82 8.05 -11.43
CA PRO A 44 -9.21 9.26 -12.14
C PRO A 44 -10.09 10.20 -11.30
N PHE A 45 -10.32 9.91 -10.03
CA PHE A 45 -11.27 10.65 -9.19
C PHE A 45 -10.70 12.00 -8.74
N VAL A 46 -11.56 13.01 -8.71
CA VAL A 46 -11.24 14.35 -8.19
C VAL A 46 -12.16 14.74 -7.02
N VAL A 47 -11.71 15.69 -6.22
CA VAL A 47 -12.53 16.25 -5.13
C VAL A 47 -13.79 16.86 -5.75
N GLY A 48 -14.95 16.45 -5.22
CA GLY A 48 -16.25 16.84 -5.75
C GLY A 48 -16.98 15.75 -6.54
N ASP A 49 -16.28 14.71 -6.99
CA ASP A 49 -16.91 13.58 -7.69
C ASP A 49 -17.84 12.79 -6.76
N LEU A 50 -18.88 12.23 -7.37
CA LEU A 50 -19.81 11.30 -6.72
C LEU A 50 -19.38 9.86 -6.99
N VAL A 51 -19.07 9.14 -5.91
CA VAL A 51 -18.55 7.77 -5.99
C VAL A 51 -19.39 6.81 -5.17
N TYR A 52 -19.49 5.58 -5.68
CA TYR A 52 -20.11 4.46 -4.97
C TYR A 52 -19.07 3.74 -4.10
N ILE A 53 -19.40 3.52 -2.83
CA ILE A 53 -18.51 2.82 -1.89
C ILE A 53 -18.98 1.39 -1.69
N SER A 54 -18.04 0.43 -1.66
CA SER A 54 -18.37 -0.95 -1.32
C SER A 54 -18.78 -1.09 0.15
N GLY A 55 -19.96 -1.66 0.39
CA GLY A 55 -20.49 -1.94 1.72
C GLY A 55 -19.77 -3.06 2.49
N LYS A 56 -18.67 -3.62 1.97
CA LYS A 56 -17.97 -4.77 2.59
C LYS A 56 -17.42 -4.44 3.98
N ASN A 57 -16.88 -3.24 4.16
CA ASN A 57 -16.20 -2.77 5.36
C ASN A 57 -17.00 -1.69 6.12
N ILE A 58 -18.28 -1.55 5.80
CA ILE A 58 -19.16 -0.55 6.41
C ILE A 58 -20.14 -1.28 7.34
N SER A 59 -20.23 -0.81 8.57
CA SER A 59 -21.26 -1.20 9.53
C SER A 59 -22.57 -0.52 9.16
N VAL A 60 -23.60 -1.34 8.99
CA VAL A 60 -24.94 -0.91 8.58
C VAL A 60 -25.74 -0.62 9.85
N PRO A 61 -26.61 0.41 9.88
CA PRO A 61 -27.44 0.71 11.04
C PRO A 61 -28.20 -0.52 11.57
N LYS A 62 -28.36 -0.55 12.89
CA LYS A 62 -29.01 -1.65 13.63
C LYS A 62 -30.42 -1.88 13.08
N GLY A 63 -30.75 -3.13 12.76
CA GLY A 63 -32.08 -3.52 12.25
C GLY A 63 -32.12 -3.87 10.76
N LEU A 64 -31.08 -3.55 9.99
CA LEU A 64 -30.94 -4.05 8.61
C LEU A 64 -30.18 -5.36 8.56
N ALA A 65 -30.83 -6.40 8.05
CA ALA A 65 -30.17 -7.66 7.75
C ALA A 65 -29.16 -7.46 6.63
N ARG A 66 -27.93 -7.96 6.80
CA ARG A 66 -26.83 -7.82 5.82
C ARG A 66 -27.21 -8.30 4.41
N LYS A 67 -28.12 -9.27 4.31
CA LYS A 67 -28.63 -9.82 3.05
C LYS A 67 -29.42 -8.80 2.22
N LEU A 68 -29.99 -7.78 2.86
CA LEU A 68 -30.79 -6.73 2.23
C LEU A 68 -29.99 -5.47 1.90
N VAL A 69 -28.71 -5.44 2.25
CA VAL A 69 -27.87 -4.26 2.06
C VAL A 69 -27.25 -4.32 0.67
N PRO A 70 -27.35 -3.24 -0.13
CA PRO A 70 -26.70 -3.18 -1.43
C PRO A 70 -25.19 -3.41 -1.32
N LYS A 71 -24.61 -4.05 -2.35
CA LYS A 71 -23.15 -4.24 -2.43
C LYS A 71 -22.39 -2.92 -2.48
N TYR A 72 -22.99 -1.91 -3.11
CA TYR A 72 -22.47 -0.56 -3.23
C TYR A 72 -23.47 0.43 -2.64
N LEU A 73 -22.99 1.30 -1.76
CA LEU A 73 -23.78 2.29 -1.06
C LEU A 73 -23.53 3.65 -1.71
N GLY A 74 -24.62 4.31 -2.10
CA GLY A 74 -24.78 5.74 -2.41
C GLY A 74 -23.77 6.38 -3.36
N PRO A 75 -24.16 7.33 -4.20
CA PRO A 75 -23.21 8.31 -4.67
C PRO A 75 -22.85 9.23 -3.49
N TYR A 76 -21.65 9.09 -2.95
CA TYR A 76 -21.11 9.97 -1.93
C TYR A 76 -20.06 10.89 -2.51
N ARG A 77 -19.99 12.12 -2.01
CA ARG A 77 -19.09 13.13 -2.54
C ARG A 77 -17.69 12.99 -1.94
N ILE A 78 -16.66 13.05 -2.79
CA ILE A 78 -15.27 13.14 -2.32
C ILE A 78 -15.03 14.54 -1.75
N LEU A 79 -14.61 14.59 -0.49
CA LEU A 79 -14.30 15.82 0.27
C LEU A 79 -12.82 16.20 0.14
N LYS A 80 -11.93 15.22 0.13
CA LYS A 80 -10.48 15.45 0.15
C LYS A 80 -9.73 14.28 -0.49
N ASP A 81 -8.67 14.60 -1.22
CA ASP A 81 -7.69 13.64 -1.74
C ASP A 81 -6.41 13.69 -0.88
N PHE A 82 -5.87 12.51 -0.55
CA PHE A 82 -4.62 12.34 0.19
C PHE A 82 -3.44 11.90 -0.70
N SER A 83 -3.55 11.97 -2.03
CA SER A 83 -2.51 11.65 -3.04
C SER A 83 -2.00 10.21 -3.08
N ASN A 84 -2.54 9.33 -2.22
CA ASN A 84 -2.14 7.93 -2.10
C ASN A 84 -3.31 6.96 -2.36
N HIS A 85 -4.22 7.33 -3.28
CA HIS A 85 -5.48 6.60 -3.55
C HIS A 85 -6.44 6.52 -2.36
N PHE A 86 -6.20 7.32 -1.33
CA PHE A 86 -7.08 7.46 -0.19
C PHE A 86 -7.86 8.75 -0.35
N PHE A 87 -9.18 8.61 -0.30
CA PHE A 87 -10.11 9.72 -0.43
C PHE A 87 -10.95 9.82 0.84
N GLN A 88 -11.15 11.03 1.32
CA GLN A 88 -12.16 11.33 2.31
C GLN A 88 -13.50 11.50 1.60
N VAL A 89 -14.52 10.78 2.06
CA VAL A 89 -15.84 10.77 1.43
C VAL A 89 -16.90 11.18 2.45
N ASP A 90 -17.90 11.92 2.00
CA ASP A 90 -19.03 12.38 2.83
C ASP A 90 -20.04 11.25 3.05
N ILE A 91 -19.85 10.48 4.12
CA ILE A 91 -20.68 9.33 4.49
C ILE A 91 -21.52 9.70 5.72
N PRO A 92 -22.82 9.33 5.79
CA PRO A 92 -23.65 9.61 6.95
C PRO A 92 -23.10 8.95 8.22
N VAL A 93 -23.22 9.64 9.36
CA VAL A 93 -22.73 9.20 10.68
C VAL A 93 -23.31 7.85 11.14
N SER A 94 -24.46 7.45 10.58
CA SER A 94 -25.09 6.15 10.84
C SER A 94 -24.27 4.97 10.29
N PHE A 95 -23.42 5.22 9.29
CA PHE A 95 -22.48 4.24 8.75
C PHE A 95 -21.12 4.43 9.41
N LYS A 96 -20.63 3.37 10.06
CA LYS A 96 -19.29 3.37 10.68
C LYS A 96 -18.37 2.44 9.92
N ALA A 97 -17.10 2.79 9.81
CA ALA A 97 -16.07 1.81 9.46
C ALA A 97 -16.13 0.66 10.48
N ARG A 98 -16.02 -0.56 9.99
CA ARG A 98 -16.02 -1.76 10.83
C ARG A 98 -14.70 -1.95 11.56
#